data_AF-A0A6M8VN50-F1
#
_entry.id   AF-A0A6M8VN50-F1
#
_cell.length_a   1.000
_cell.length_b   1.000
_cell.length_c   1.000
_cell.angle_alpha   90.00
_cell.angle_beta   90.00
_cell.angle_gamma   90.00
#
_symmetry.space_group_name_H-M   'P 1'
#
loop_
_entity.id
_entity.type
_entity.pdbx_description
1 polymer ?
#
loop_
_entity_poly.entity_id
_entity_poly.type
_entity_poly.pdbx_seq_one_letter_code
_entity_poly.pdbx_strand_id
1 'polypeptide(L)'
;MTTDSHDIPSLLEMLREGTEHLTNMAKKLEFPWEGETQDPRRLHNVYARNLITCYVSKFSDLSNGILEAVEGSNFLTYALCGRSLIETTATLRYYIHHEYKPLLDTGELGPDEMRKLVEIDDRHLRGTRFDWESFLFRNYAKIKEDAMAHLDAKRKKKIPSAAQESTSRPQVNVLTCVERWAEQSPEVLLGYNLFCDLVHPNIGSNFLVASTSPDGLFFSRFRGEPVGRQIFEQSLPILLSMTHKPFGPLLTMLMGTIWQDDEL
;
A
#
# COMPACT_ATOMS: atom_id res chain seq x y z
N MET A 1 -19.87 9.92 -17.10
CA MET A 1 -18.43 9.68 -17.36
C MET A 1 -18.28 9.66 -18.86
N THR A 2 -17.76 10.74 -19.44
CA THR A 2 -17.38 10.79 -20.85
C THR A 2 -16.26 9.79 -21.06
N THR A 3 -16.48 8.84 -21.97
CA THR A 3 -15.49 7.84 -22.39
C THR A 3 -14.48 8.54 -23.30
N ASP A 4 -13.61 9.36 -22.71
CA ASP A 4 -12.34 9.64 -23.36
C ASP A 4 -11.60 8.31 -23.36
N SER A 5 -11.48 7.71 -24.55
CA SER A 5 -10.64 6.55 -24.77
C SER A 5 -9.22 6.93 -24.34
N HIS A 6 -8.85 6.59 -23.10
CA HIS A 6 -7.51 6.84 -22.62
C HIS A 6 -6.53 6.07 -23.50
N ASP A 7 -5.60 6.79 -24.11
CA ASP A 7 -4.55 6.19 -24.92
C ASP A 7 -3.60 5.40 -24.00
N ILE A 8 -3.71 4.06 -24.04
CA ILE A 8 -2.95 3.16 -23.18
C ILE A 8 -1.43 3.34 -23.36
N PRO A 9 -0.89 3.46 -24.59
CA PRO A 9 0.50 3.86 -24.81
C PRO A 9 0.90 5.12 -24.03
N SER A 10 0.14 6.21 -24.11
CA SER A 10 0.43 7.44 -23.37
C SER A 10 0.41 7.24 -21.86
N LEU A 11 -0.53 6.45 -21.33
CA LEU A 11 -0.58 6.14 -19.89
C LEU A 11 0.61 5.32 -19.43
N LEU A 12 1.07 4.37 -20.24
CA LEU A 12 2.26 3.58 -19.94
C LEU A 12 3.52 4.43 -19.97
N GLU A 13 3.63 5.39 -20.89
CA GLU A 13 4.76 6.32 -20.93
C GLU A 13 4.77 7.23 -19.70
N MET A 14 3.62 7.81 -19.33
CA MET A 14 3.49 8.59 -18.10
C MET A 14 3.88 7.77 -16.86
N LEU A 15 3.44 6.51 -16.80
CA LEU A 15 3.82 5.60 -15.73
C LEU A 15 5.33 5.36 -15.71
N ARG A 16 5.96 5.16 -16.88
CA ARG A 16 7.41 4.94 -17.01
C ARG A 16 8.21 6.15 -16.53
N GLU A 17 7.89 7.34 -17.02
CA GLU A 17 8.54 8.59 -16.60
C GLU A 17 8.37 8.85 -15.09
N GLY A 18 7.15 8.67 -14.58
CA GLY A 18 6.85 8.81 -13.15
C GLY A 18 7.62 7.79 -12.30
N THR A 19 7.72 6.55 -12.77
CA THR A 19 8.46 5.48 -12.08
C THR A 19 9.96 5.77 -12.08
N GLU A 20 10.52 6.27 -13.18
CA GLU A 20 11.92 6.69 -13.23
C GLU A 20 12.19 7.82 -12.24
N HIS A 21 11.30 8.82 -12.17
CA HIS A 21 11.40 9.90 -11.20
C HIS A 21 11.40 9.39 -9.76
N LEU A 22 10.47 8.51 -9.40
CA LEU A 22 10.39 7.91 -8.07
C LEU A 22 11.61 7.03 -7.75
N THR A 23 12.11 6.29 -8.73
CA THR A 23 13.33 5.48 -8.59
C THR A 23 14.54 6.37 -8.28
N ASN A 24 14.68 7.49 -8.99
CA ASN A 24 15.75 8.45 -8.77
C ASN A 24 15.60 9.19 -7.43
N MET A 25 14.38 9.42 -6.96
CA MET A 25 14.10 9.96 -5.64
C MET A 25 14.47 8.94 -4.54
N ALA A 26 14.06 7.68 -4.67
CA ALA A 26 14.39 6.62 -3.71
C ALA A 26 15.91 6.48 -3.50
N LYS A 27 16.69 6.47 -4.59
CA LYS A 27 18.16 6.40 -4.55
C LYS A 27 18.83 7.57 -3.83
N LYS A 28 18.16 8.73 -3.75
CA LYS A 28 18.69 9.93 -3.09
C LYS A 28 18.24 10.04 -1.64
N LEU A 29 17.10 9.44 -1.29
CA LEU A 29 16.51 9.50 0.04
C LEU A 29 16.90 8.28 0.86
N GLU A 30 18.20 8.08 1.09
CA GLU A 30 18.67 7.07 2.03
C GLU A 30 18.89 7.71 3.39
N PHE A 31 17.90 7.56 4.28
CA PHE A 31 18.00 8.01 5.66
C PHE A 31 18.24 6.82 6.58
N PRO A 32 19.33 6.80 7.37
CA PRO A 32 19.53 5.75 8.34
C PRO A 32 18.43 5.79 9.42
N TRP A 33 18.11 4.63 9.94
CA TRP A 33 17.24 4.51 11.09
C TRP A 33 17.98 4.97 12.37
N GLU A 34 17.53 6.07 12.99
CA GLU A 34 18.07 6.62 14.24
C GLU A 34 16.99 6.66 15.35
N GLY A 35 16.40 5.50 15.67
CA GLY A 35 15.27 5.40 16.59
C GLY A 35 15.57 5.61 18.09
N GLU A 36 16.79 6.01 18.47
CA GLU A 36 17.24 6.08 19.88
C GLU A 36 17.22 7.50 20.47
N THR A 37 16.91 8.52 19.66
CA THR A 37 16.84 9.91 20.15
C THR A 37 15.73 10.08 21.18
N GLN A 38 16.04 10.82 22.25
CA GLN A 38 15.07 11.16 23.31
C GLN A 38 14.24 12.41 22.96
N ASP A 39 14.65 13.18 21.95
CA ASP A 39 13.89 14.32 21.45
C ASP A 39 12.73 13.82 20.55
N PRO A 40 11.46 14.02 20.96
CA PRO A 40 10.31 13.58 20.19
C PRO A 40 10.19 14.23 18.80
N ARG A 41 10.65 15.47 18.63
CA ARG A 41 10.62 16.17 17.33
C ARG A 41 11.62 15.55 16.37
N ARG A 42 12.85 15.34 16.84
CA ARG A 42 13.87 14.63 16.07
C ARG A 42 13.42 13.21 15.75
N LEU A 43 12.79 12.52 16.70
CA LEU A 43 12.25 11.18 16.49
C LEU A 43 11.16 11.17 15.42
N HIS A 44 10.21 12.10 15.46
CA HIS A 44 9.21 12.28 14.40
C HIS A 44 9.88 12.48 13.03
N ASN A 45 10.86 13.39 12.94
CA ASN A 45 11.57 13.67 11.70
C ASN A 45 12.27 12.42 11.13
N VAL A 46 12.86 11.58 11.99
CA VAL A 46 13.42 10.27 11.58
C VAL A 46 12.32 9.37 11.01
N TYR A 47 11.18 9.25 11.68
CA TYR A 47 10.07 8.44 11.16
C TYR A 47 9.51 8.98 9.84
N ALA A 48 9.23 10.27 9.75
CA ALA A 48 8.65 10.90 8.56
C ALA A 48 9.57 10.70 7.34
N ARG A 49 10.88 10.92 7.50
CA ARG A 49 11.88 10.65 6.45
C ARG A 49 11.89 9.18 6.02
N ASN A 50 11.88 8.25 6.97
CA ASN A 50 11.84 6.82 6.66
C ASN A 50 10.52 6.40 5.99
N LEU A 51 9.38 6.99 6.39
CA LEU A 51 8.09 6.78 5.75
C LEU A 51 8.13 7.26 4.30
N ILE A 52 8.64 8.46 4.03
CA ILE A 52 8.81 9.02 2.68
C ILE A 52 9.65 8.05 1.83
N THR A 53 10.84 7.66 2.31
CA THR A 53 11.69 6.70 1.61
C THR A 53 10.96 5.39 1.33
N CYS A 54 10.25 4.84 2.32
CA CYS A 54 9.48 3.61 2.15
C CYS A 54 8.39 3.74 1.09
N TYR A 55 7.61 4.82 1.11
CA TYR A 55 6.54 5.04 0.14
C TYR A 55 7.06 5.25 -1.27
N VAL A 56 8.08 6.10 -1.45
CA VAL A 56 8.71 6.34 -2.76
C VAL A 56 9.30 5.05 -3.32
N SER A 57 10.02 4.27 -2.51
CA SER A 57 10.61 2.99 -2.93
C SER A 57 9.54 1.97 -3.30
N LYS A 58 8.51 1.80 -2.45
CA LYS A 58 7.40 0.88 -2.73
C LYS A 58 6.65 1.24 -4.01
N PHE A 59 6.33 2.52 -4.22
CA PHE A 59 5.66 2.94 -5.45
C PHE A 59 6.55 2.71 -6.67
N SER A 60 7.85 3.03 -6.59
CA SER A 60 8.81 2.74 -7.65
C SER A 60 8.84 1.24 -8.00
N ASP A 61 9.01 0.36 -7.02
CA ASP A 61 9.08 -1.09 -7.22
C ASP A 61 7.77 -1.66 -7.77
N LEU A 62 6.62 -1.26 -7.22
CA LEU A 62 5.31 -1.73 -7.66
C LEU A 62 4.99 -1.25 -9.08
N SER A 63 5.35 -0.01 -9.43
CA SER A 63 5.14 0.53 -10.78
C SER A 63 6.07 -0.09 -11.81
N ASN A 64 7.33 -0.37 -11.46
CA ASN A 64 8.23 -1.19 -12.28
C ASN A 64 7.63 -2.59 -12.51
N GLY A 65 7.10 -3.22 -11.46
CA GLY A 65 6.42 -4.50 -11.57
C GLY A 65 5.22 -4.49 -12.52
N ILE A 66 4.47 -3.37 -12.58
CA ILE A 66 3.40 -3.19 -13.58
C ILE A 66 3.97 -3.12 -15.00
N LEU A 67 5.00 -2.30 -15.22
CA LEU A 67 5.61 -2.12 -16.55
C LEU A 67 6.16 -3.44 -17.09
N GLU A 68 6.95 -4.15 -16.27
CA GLU A 68 7.50 -5.48 -16.60
C GLU A 68 6.39 -6.51 -16.84
N ALA A 69 5.34 -6.50 -16.01
CA ALA A 69 4.20 -7.40 -16.17
C ALA A 69 3.48 -7.19 -17.50
N VAL A 70 3.30 -5.94 -17.93
CA VAL A 70 2.63 -5.62 -19.21
C VAL A 70 3.51 -6.02 -20.39
N GLU A 71 4.81 -5.70 -20.35
CA GLU A 71 5.76 -6.11 -21.39
C GLU A 71 5.83 -7.64 -21.52
N GLY A 72 5.81 -8.37 -20.41
CA GLY A 72 5.81 -9.83 -20.36
C GLY A 72 4.44 -10.50 -20.52
N SER A 73 3.35 -9.74 -20.71
CA SER A 73 1.97 -10.25 -20.70
C SER A 73 1.63 -11.11 -19.46
N ASN A 74 2.22 -10.78 -18.32
CA ASN A 74 2.00 -11.41 -17.02
C ASN A 74 0.95 -10.63 -16.22
N PHE A 75 -0.31 -10.72 -16.66
CA PHE A 75 -1.39 -9.92 -16.08
C PHE A 75 -1.74 -10.28 -14.63
N LEU A 76 -1.32 -11.45 -14.14
CA LEU A 76 -1.39 -11.80 -12.72
C LEU A 76 -0.50 -10.88 -11.87
N THR A 77 0.73 -10.63 -12.33
CA THR A 77 1.67 -9.74 -11.64
C THR A 77 1.17 -8.30 -11.70
N TYR A 78 0.61 -7.87 -12.83
CA TYR A 78 -0.09 -6.59 -12.95
C TYR A 78 -1.16 -6.41 -11.87
N ALA A 79 -2.04 -7.41 -11.68
CA ALA A 79 -3.11 -7.34 -10.69
C ALA A 79 -2.57 -7.29 -9.25
N LEU A 80 -1.52 -8.08 -8.94
CA LEU A 80 -0.87 -8.06 -7.63
C LEU A 80 -0.27 -6.68 -7.32
N CYS A 81 0.53 -6.14 -8.24
CA CYS A 81 1.13 -4.82 -8.09
C CYS A 81 0.05 -3.73 -7.99
N GLY A 82 -1.00 -3.81 -8.82
CA GLY A 82 -2.10 -2.86 -8.82
C GLY A 82 -2.89 -2.85 -7.50
N ARG A 83 -3.22 -4.03 -6.95
CA ARG A 83 -3.84 -4.11 -5.63
C ARG A 83 -2.94 -3.50 -4.55
N SER A 84 -1.66 -3.87 -4.54
CA SER A 84 -0.70 -3.36 -3.56
C SER A 84 -0.53 -1.84 -3.63
N LEU A 85 -0.56 -1.23 -4.83
CA LEU A 85 -0.56 0.23 -4.97
C LEU A 85 -1.81 0.85 -4.35
N ILE A 86 -3.02 0.30 -4.60
CA ILE A 86 -4.26 0.82 -4.03
C ILE A 86 -4.20 0.78 -2.49
N GLU A 87 -3.77 -0.35 -1.93
CA GLU A 87 -3.63 -0.54 -0.47
C GLU A 87 -2.61 0.43 0.13
N THR A 88 -1.49 0.66 -0.58
CA THR A 88 -0.44 1.60 -0.18
C THR A 88 -0.97 3.04 -0.20
N THR A 89 -1.64 3.46 -1.27
CA THR A 89 -2.27 4.78 -1.36
C THR A 89 -3.33 4.98 -0.28
N ALA A 90 -4.21 4.00 -0.08
CA ALA A 90 -5.28 4.08 0.91
C ALA A 90 -4.71 4.22 2.33
N THR A 91 -3.64 3.48 2.65
CA THR A 91 -2.97 3.57 3.95
C THR A 91 -2.34 4.94 4.16
N LEU A 92 -1.56 5.44 3.20
CA LEU A 92 -0.96 6.77 3.27
C LEU A 92 -2.03 7.85 3.46
N ARG A 93 -3.09 7.77 2.64
CA ARG A 93 -4.24 8.69 2.71
C ARG A 93 -4.90 8.67 4.08
N TYR A 94 -5.12 7.48 4.64
CA TYR A 94 -5.74 7.31 5.95
C TYR A 94 -4.92 8.01 7.03
N TYR A 95 -3.62 7.70 7.11
CA TYR A 95 -2.75 8.31 8.11
C TYR A 95 -2.71 9.82 7.98
N ILE A 96 -2.58 10.35 6.75
CA ILE A 96 -2.50 11.80 6.60
C ILE A 96 -3.81 12.48 7.01
N HIS A 97 -4.96 12.03 6.51
CA HIS A 97 -6.21 12.76 6.74
C HIS A 97 -6.86 12.46 8.10
N HIS A 98 -6.64 11.27 8.67
CA HIS A 98 -7.34 10.83 9.89
C HIS A 98 -6.47 10.73 11.13
N GLU A 99 -5.14 10.60 10.98
CA GLU A 99 -4.24 10.48 12.13
C GLU A 99 -3.37 11.74 12.29
N TYR A 100 -2.66 12.15 11.24
CA TYR A 100 -1.77 13.31 11.27
C TYR A 100 -2.52 14.64 11.27
N LYS A 101 -3.40 14.87 10.28
CA LYS A 101 -4.08 16.17 10.11
C LYS A 101 -4.84 16.63 11.36
N PRO A 102 -5.63 15.80 12.06
CA PRO A 102 -6.33 16.24 13.27
C PRO A 102 -5.39 16.66 14.41
N LEU A 103 -4.15 16.16 14.41
CA LEU A 103 -3.15 16.51 15.40
C LEU A 103 -2.36 17.76 14.98
N LEU A 104 -1.95 17.86 13.71
CA LEU A 104 -1.15 18.97 13.20
C LEU A 104 -1.95 20.27 13.01
N ASP A 105 -3.26 20.17 12.75
CA ASP A 105 -4.12 21.34 12.57
C ASP A 105 -4.42 22.09 13.89
N THR A 106 -4.09 21.53 15.06
CA THR A 106 -4.33 22.19 16.37
C THR A 106 -3.35 23.32 16.69
N GLY A 107 -2.29 23.50 15.89
CA GLY A 107 -1.25 24.49 16.12
C GLY A 107 -0.02 23.90 16.80
N GLU A 108 0.52 24.59 17.80
CA GLU A 108 1.71 24.12 18.53
C GLU A 108 1.42 22.83 19.31
N LEU A 109 2.19 21.78 19.02
CA LEU A 109 2.09 20.50 19.71
C LEU A 109 2.77 20.58 21.07
N GLY A 110 2.01 20.32 22.13
CA GLY A 110 2.55 20.11 23.46
C GLY A 110 3.29 18.77 23.58
N PRO A 111 3.90 18.49 24.74
CA PRO A 111 4.64 17.25 24.97
C PRO A 111 3.79 15.98 24.78
N ASP A 112 2.51 16.04 25.16
CA ASP A 112 1.60 14.90 25.09
C ASP A 112 1.16 14.63 23.64
N GLU A 113 0.87 15.69 22.88
CA GLU A 113 0.60 15.62 21.45
C GLU A 113 1.82 15.10 20.66
N MET A 114 3.03 15.53 21.01
CA MET A 114 4.26 15.01 20.39
C MET A 114 4.46 13.52 20.64
N ARG A 115 4.20 13.03 21.86
CA ARG A 115 4.25 11.58 22.13
C ARG A 115 3.24 10.83 21.27
N LYS A 116 2.01 11.34 21.18
CA LYS A 116 0.97 10.75 20.32
C LYS A 116 1.37 10.75 18.84
N LEU A 117 2.01 11.81 18.36
CA LEU A 117 2.52 11.88 16.99
C LEU A 117 3.54 10.78 16.72
N VAL A 118 4.52 10.61 17.61
CA VAL A 118 5.53 9.54 17.53
C VAL A 118 4.89 8.14 17.58
N GLU A 119 3.86 7.94 18.39
CA GLU A 119 3.11 6.67 18.41
C GLU A 119 2.39 6.40 17.08
N ILE A 120 1.82 7.45 16.45
CA ILE A 120 1.20 7.35 15.13
C ILE A 120 2.25 6.99 14.09
N ASP A 121 3.40 7.65 14.10
CA ASP A 121 4.51 7.39 13.19
C ASP A 121 5.03 5.96 13.29
N ASP A 122 5.25 5.50 14.52
CA ASP A 122 5.69 4.14 14.81
C ASP A 122 4.69 3.12 14.25
N ARG A 123 3.41 3.35 14.51
CA ARG A 123 2.33 2.51 14.01
C ARG A 123 2.22 2.54 12.49
N HIS A 124 2.44 3.69 11.87
CA HIS A 124 2.40 3.87 10.42
C HIS A 124 3.54 3.11 9.73
N LEU A 125 4.76 3.21 10.26
CA LEU A 125 5.93 2.60 9.67
C LEU A 125 6.04 1.10 9.99
N ARG A 126 5.73 0.70 11.22
CA ARG A 126 6.06 -0.62 11.79
C ARG A 126 4.86 -1.41 12.33
N GLY A 127 3.63 -0.91 12.17
CA GLY A 127 2.43 -1.64 12.54
C GLY A 127 2.33 -2.98 11.80
N THR A 128 2.17 -4.09 12.53
CA THR A 128 2.13 -5.43 11.96
C THR A 128 1.22 -6.34 12.76
N ARG A 129 0.60 -7.32 12.10
CA ARG A 129 -0.05 -8.47 12.77
C ARG A 129 0.83 -9.72 12.81
N PHE A 130 1.93 -9.70 12.09
CA PHE A 130 2.87 -10.82 11.97
C PHE A 130 4.08 -10.57 12.86
N ASP A 131 4.50 -11.61 13.60
CA ASP A 131 5.69 -11.58 14.46
C ASP A 131 6.96 -11.70 13.62
N TRP A 132 7.38 -10.55 13.06
CA TRP A 132 8.60 -10.42 12.27
C TRP A 132 9.86 -10.74 13.07
N GLU A 133 9.89 -10.40 14.36
CA GLU A 133 11.04 -10.67 15.21
C GLU A 133 11.29 -12.18 15.30
N SER A 134 10.27 -12.95 15.68
CA SER A 134 10.37 -14.41 15.72
C SER A 134 10.69 -15.00 14.35
N PHE A 135 10.17 -14.42 13.27
CA PHE A 135 10.47 -14.90 11.92
C PHE A 135 11.95 -14.70 11.55
N LEU A 136 12.48 -13.50 11.79
CA LEU A 136 13.88 -13.15 11.50
C LEU A 136 14.86 -13.93 12.36
N PHE A 137 14.53 -14.17 13.63
CA PHE A 137 15.33 -14.99 14.54
C PHE A 137 14.98 -16.49 14.49
N ARG A 138 14.22 -16.92 13.48
CA ARG A 138 13.88 -18.33 13.18
C ARG A 138 13.20 -19.08 14.33
N ASN A 139 12.48 -18.39 15.20
CA ASN A 139 11.67 -18.98 16.25
C ASN A 139 10.29 -19.43 15.70
N TYR A 140 10.31 -20.37 14.76
CA TYR A 140 9.09 -20.84 14.10
C TYR A 140 8.17 -21.66 15.02
N ALA A 141 8.71 -22.25 16.09
CA ALA A 141 7.92 -22.94 17.10
C ALA A 141 6.95 -21.97 17.78
N LYS A 142 7.44 -20.81 18.23
CA LYS A 142 6.60 -19.74 18.79
C LYS A 142 5.54 -19.26 17.80
N ILE A 143 5.93 -18.95 16.56
CA ILE A 143 4.97 -18.50 15.53
C ILE A 143 3.84 -19.52 15.32
N LYS A 144 4.18 -20.81 15.31
CA LYS A 144 3.21 -21.89 15.16
C LYS A 144 2.26 -21.97 16.37
N GLU A 145 2.80 -21.90 17.58
CA GLU A 145 2.03 -21.91 18.82
C GLU A 145 1.07 -20.72 18.89
N ASP A 146 1.54 -19.52 18.59
CA ASP A 146 0.74 -18.29 18.54
C ASP A 146 -0.38 -18.39 17.49
N ALA A 147 -0.07 -18.91 16.30
CA ALA A 147 -1.06 -19.14 15.25
C ALA A 147 -2.15 -20.13 15.68
N MET A 148 -1.77 -21.24 16.33
CA MET A 148 -2.71 -22.23 16.85
C MET A 148 -3.58 -21.65 17.97
N ALA A 149 -3.00 -20.93 18.93
CA ALA A 149 -3.72 -20.29 20.01
C ALA A 149 -4.75 -19.27 19.48
N HIS A 150 -4.38 -18.48 18.47
CA HIS A 150 -5.28 -17.54 17.82
C HIS A 150 -6.44 -18.24 17.07
N LEU A 151 -6.17 -19.37 16.40
CA LEU A 151 -7.23 -20.18 15.77
C LEU A 151 -8.22 -20.74 16.81
N ASP A 152 -7.71 -21.24 17.94
CA ASP A 152 -8.54 -21.77 19.02
C ASP A 152 -9.37 -20.68 19.70
N ALA A 153 -8.81 -19.48 19.88
CA ALA A 153 -9.53 -18.32 20.39
C ALA A 153 -10.69 -17.93 19.46
N LYS A 154 -10.45 -17.86 18.14
CA LYS A 154 -11.48 -17.60 17.12
C LYS A 154 -12.60 -18.64 17.15
N ARG A 155 -12.25 -19.93 17.21
CA ARG A 155 -13.23 -21.04 17.28
C ARG A 155 -14.13 -20.94 18.50
N LYS A 156 -13.58 -20.53 19.64
CA LYS A 156 -14.31 -20.40 20.90
C LYS A 156 -15.17 -19.13 20.99
N LYS A 157 -15.24 -18.30 19.92
CA LYS A 157 -15.84 -16.96 19.92
C LYS A 157 -15.41 -16.12 21.12
N LYS A 158 -14.23 -16.41 21.67
CA LYS A 158 -13.66 -15.54 22.70
C LYS A 158 -13.27 -14.28 21.96
N ILE A 159 -13.82 -13.14 22.39
CA ILE A 159 -13.24 -11.84 22.06
C ILE A 159 -11.75 -11.99 22.36
N PRO A 160 -10.85 -11.70 21.42
CA PRO A 160 -9.43 -11.84 21.67
C PRO A 160 -9.13 -11.11 22.98
N SER A 161 -8.68 -11.84 24.00
CA SER A 161 -8.38 -11.21 25.27
C SER A 161 -7.23 -10.24 25.04
N ALA A 162 -7.18 -9.17 25.81
CA ALA A 162 -6.07 -8.22 25.85
C ALA A 162 -4.68 -8.89 26.04
N ALA A 163 -4.60 -10.20 26.31
CA ALA A 163 -3.36 -10.98 26.27
C ALA A 163 -2.73 -11.11 24.86
N GLN A 164 -3.45 -10.76 23.79
CA GLN A 164 -2.90 -10.66 22.42
C GLN A 164 -2.15 -9.36 22.13
N GLU A 165 -2.09 -8.42 23.09
CA GLU A 165 -1.32 -7.17 22.98
C GLU A 165 0.18 -7.33 23.25
N SER A 166 0.67 -8.53 23.54
CA SER A 166 1.98 -8.67 24.21
C SER A 166 3.23 -8.52 23.33
N THR A 167 3.14 -8.43 22.00
CA THR A 167 4.35 -8.22 21.16
C THR A 167 4.15 -7.43 19.86
N SER A 168 2.93 -7.29 19.33
CA SER A 168 2.72 -6.67 18.01
C SER A 168 2.13 -5.26 18.12
N ARG A 169 2.82 -4.26 17.54
CA ARG A 169 2.29 -2.90 17.39
C ARG A 169 0.99 -2.92 16.57
N PRO A 170 -0.11 -2.34 17.06
CA PRO A 170 -1.43 -2.50 16.45
C PRO A 170 -1.46 -1.93 15.02
N GLN A 171 -1.66 -2.79 14.02
CA GLN A 171 -1.76 -2.37 12.62
C GLN A 171 -3.16 -1.81 12.31
N VAL A 172 -3.25 -0.66 11.62
CA VAL A 172 -4.50 -0.20 11.00
C VAL A 172 -4.89 -1.15 9.87
N ASN A 173 -6.15 -1.59 9.86
CA ASN A 173 -6.64 -2.49 8.81
C ASN A 173 -6.77 -1.75 7.48
N VAL A 174 -6.13 -2.26 6.43
CA VAL A 174 -6.18 -1.70 5.07
C VAL A 174 -7.61 -1.57 4.54
N LEU A 175 -8.50 -2.51 4.86
CA LEU A 175 -9.91 -2.41 4.47
C LEU A 175 -10.57 -1.18 5.09
N THR A 176 -10.26 -0.88 6.35
CA THR A 176 -10.74 0.35 7.01
C THR A 176 -10.20 1.60 6.29
N CYS A 177 -8.94 1.60 5.86
CA CYS A 177 -8.37 2.70 5.08
C CYS A 177 -9.13 2.90 3.74
N VAL A 178 -9.44 1.81 3.04
CA VAL A 178 -10.19 1.83 1.79
C VAL A 178 -11.63 2.30 1.99
N GLU A 179 -12.33 1.79 3.01
CA GLU A 179 -13.71 2.16 3.33
C GLU A 179 -13.81 3.65 3.69
N ARG A 180 -12.87 4.17 4.51
CA ARG A 180 -12.79 5.61 4.84
C ARG A 180 -12.55 6.48 3.62
N TRP A 181 -11.73 6.03 2.67
CA TRP A 181 -11.54 6.76 1.43
C TRP A 181 -12.80 6.69 0.54
N ALA A 182 -13.45 5.53 0.49
CA ALA A 182 -14.67 5.33 -0.29
C ALA A 182 -15.87 6.18 0.19
N GLU A 183 -15.89 6.62 1.46
CA GLU A 183 -16.86 7.61 1.95
C GLU A 183 -16.82 8.93 1.15
N GLN A 184 -15.66 9.29 0.58
CA GLN A 184 -15.46 10.51 -0.22
C GLN A 184 -15.38 10.23 -1.73
N SER A 185 -14.85 9.07 -2.10
CA SER A 185 -14.61 8.66 -3.48
C SER A 185 -15.08 7.21 -3.69
N PRO A 186 -16.38 6.95 -3.88
CA PRO A 186 -16.94 5.59 -3.97
C PRO A 186 -16.30 4.71 -5.05
N GLU A 187 -15.78 5.30 -6.13
CA GLU A 187 -15.05 4.63 -7.20
C GLU A 187 -13.82 3.84 -6.72
N VAL A 188 -13.25 4.23 -5.57
CA VAL A 188 -12.13 3.52 -4.94
C VAL A 188 -12.52 2.12 -4.53
N LEU A 189 -13.73 1.96 -3.98
CA LEU A 189 -14.22 0.65 -3.55
C LEU A 189 -14.47 -0.26 -4.75
N LEU A 190 -14.97 0.30 -5.86
CA LEU A 190 -15.13 -0.44 -7.12
C LEU A 190 -13.76 -0.93 -7.63
N GLY A 191 -12.79 -0.04 -7.72
CA GLY A 191 -11.44 -0.37 -8.15
C GLY A 191 -10.77 -1.40 -7.24
N TYR A 192 -10.83 -1.21 -5.92
CA TYR A 192 -10.27 -2.14 -4.95
C TYR A 192 -10.92 -3.54 -5.03
N ASN A 193 -12.24 -3.62 -5.16
CA ASN A 193 -12.95 -4.90 -5.30
C ASN A 193 -12.57 -5.62 -6.60
N LEU A 194 -12.44 -4.89 -7.72
CA LEU A 194 -11.93 -5.44 -8.97
C LEU A 194 -10.54 -6.05 -8.77
N PHE A 195 -9.58 -5.28 -8.25
CA PHE A 195 -8.22 -5.76 -8.05
C PHE A 195 -8.13 -6.89 -7.00
N CYS A 196 -9.02 -6.92 -6.01
CA CYS A 196 -9.17 -8.08 -5.12
C CYS A 196 -9.60 -9.33 -5.89
N ASP A 197 -10.63 -9.25 -6.74
CA ASP A 197 -11.08 -10.44 -7.50
C ASP A 197 -10.03 -10.91 -8.51
N LEU A 198 -9.25 -9.98 -9.07
CA LEU A 198 -8.15 -10.28 -9.98
C LEU A 198 -6.96 -11.01 -9.33
N VAL A 199 -6.77 -10.93 -8.02
CA VAL A 199 -5.65 -11.61 -7.32
C VAL A 199 -6.06 -12.82 -6.49
N HIS A 200 -7.34 -12.93 -6.11
CA HIS A 200 -7.84 -14.09 -5.38
C HIS A 200 -8.01 -15.30 -6.32
N PRO A 201 -8.00 -16.54 -5.79
CA PRO A 201 -8.17 -17.76 -6.59
C PRO A 201 -9.63 -17.95 -7.07
N ASN A 202 -10.17 -16.94 -7.74
CA ASN A 202 -11.54 -16.81 -8.22
C ASN A 202 -11.55 -16.57 -9.75
N ILE A 203 -12.72 -16.22 -10.29
CA ILE A 203 -12.91 -16.02 -11.73
C ILE A 203 -12.04 -14.89 -12.30
N GLY A 204 -11.81 -13.80 -11.55
CA GLY A 204 -10.96 -12.69 -11.97
C GLY A 204 -9.55 -13.13 -12.32
N SER A 205 -8.82 -13.79 -11.40
CA SER A 205 -7.48 -14.30 -11.68
C SER A 205 -7.44 -15.37 -12.77
N ASN A 206 -8.49 -16.19 -12.90
CA ASN A 206 -8.62 -17.15 -13.99
C ASN A 206 -8.71 -16.47 -15.37
N PHE A 207 -9.40 -15.33 -15.47
CA PHE A 207 -9.46 -14.57 -16.71
C PHE A 207 -8.12 -13.92 -17.09
N LEU A 208 -7.27 -13.59 -16.13
CA LEU A 208 -5.94 -13.05 -16.41
C LEU A 208 -5.02 -14.05 -17.11
N VAL A 209 -5.31 -15.35 -17.01
CA VAL A 209 -4.60 -16.43 -17.70
C VAL A 209 -5.41 -17.06 -18.84
N ALA A 210 -6.59 -16.53 -19.14
CA ALA A 210 -7.45 -17.03 -20.20
C ALA A 210 -7.12 -16.38 -21.56
N SER A 211 -7.53 -17.06 -22.63
CA SER A 211 -7.50 -16.52 -23.99
C SER A 211 -8.77 -16.85 -24.77
N THR A 212 -9.05 -16.07 -25.80
CA THR A 212 -10.18 -16.28 -26.73
C THR A 212 -9.68 -16.56 -28.14
N SER A 213 -10.36 -17.45 -28.84
CA SER A 213 -10.15 -17.72 -30.26
C SER A 213 -11.49 -17.97 -30.95
N PRO A 214 -11.54 -18.19 -32.28
CA PRO A 214 -12.78 -18.54 -32.97
C PRO A 214 -13.49 -19.77 -32.39
N ASP A 215 -12.76 -20.67 -31.73
CA ASP A 215 -13.28 -21.89 -31.11
C ASP A 215 -13.86 -21.66 -29.70
N GLY A 216 -13.71 -20.45 -29.14
CA GLY A 216 -14.29 -20.05 -27.86
C GLY A 216 -13.27 -19.57 -26.81
N LEU A 217 -13.67 -19.70 -25.54
CA LEU A 217 -12.87 -19.30 -24.36
C LEU A 217 -12.02 -20.48 -23.87
N PHE A 218 -10.74 -20.22 -23.60
CA PHE A 218 -9.80 -21.18 -23.04
C PHE A 218 -9.19 -20.63 -21.76
N PHE A 219 -9.21 -21.42 -20.68
CA PHE A 219 -8.44 -21.13 -19.45
C PHE A 219 -6.97 -21.52 -19.62
N SER A 220 -6.35 -20.93 -20.64
CA SER A 220 -4.96 -21.08 -21.01
C SER A 220 -4.56 -19.89 -21.85
N ARG A 221 -3.37 -19.32 -21.62
CA ARG A 221 -2.87 -18.14 -22.35
C ARG A 221 -2.39 -18.43 -23.77
N PHE A 222 -2.40 -19.70 -24.20
CA PHE A 222 -1.73 -20.15 -25.42
C PHE A 222 -2.67 -20.46 -26.60
N ARG A 223 -3.97 -20.22 -26.46
CA ARG A 223 -4.99 -20.65 -27.44
C ARG A 223 -5.52 -19.51 -28.31
N GLY A 224 -5.14 -18.27 -28.07
CA GLY A 224 -5.57 -17.10 -28.83
C GLY A 224 -5.24 -15.79 -28.12
N GLU A 225 -6.12 -14.80 -28.27
CA GLU A 225 -5.94 -13.45 -27.72
C GLU A 225 -6.07 -13.45 -26.18
N PRO A 226 -5.12 -12.89 -25.43
CA PRO A 226 -5.19 -12.87 -23.97
C PRO A 226 -6.35 -12.02 -23.44
N VAL A 227 -7.24 -12.61 -22.63
CA VAL A 227 -8.32 -11.87 -21.96
C VAL A 227 -7.75 -10.86 -20.96
N GLY A 228 -6.64 -11.22 -20.29
CA GLY A 228 -5.94 -10.34 -19.36
C GLY A 228 -5.51 -9.00 -19.96
N ARG A 229 -5.23 -8.94 -21.27
CA ARG A 229 -4.89 -7.68 -21.96
C ARG A 229 -6.07 -6.70 -21.96
N GLN A 230 -7.27 -7.18 -22.29
CA GLN A 230 -8.48 -6.34 -22.31
C GLN A 230 -8.85 -5.85 -20.91
N ILE A 231 -8.67 -6.70 -19.89
CA ILE A 231 -8.85 -6.32 -18.49
C ILE A 231 -7.87 -5.21 -18.12
N PHE A 232 -6.58 -5.40 -18.42
CA PHE A 232 -5.53 -4.42 -18.19
C PHE A 232 -5.84 -3.06 -18.84
N GLU A 233 -6.21 -3.06 -20.13
CA GLU A 233 -6.49 -1.82 -20.88
C GLU A 233 -7.66 -1.05 -20.24
N GLN A 234 -8.66 -1.75 -19.71
CA GLN A 234 -9.78 -1.12 -19.01
C GLN A 234 -9.45 -0.70 -17.59
N SER A 235 -8.62 -1.46 -16.87
CA SER A 235 -8.33 -1.22 -15.46
C SER A 235 -7.16 -0.26 -15.22
N LEU A 236 -6.24 -0.08 -16.18
CA LEU A 236 -5.08 0.80 -16.01
C LEU A 236 -5.46 2.26 -15.73
N PRO A 237 -6.37 2.91 -16.50
CA PRO A 237 -6.74 4.30 -16.21
C PRO A 237 -7.35 4.45 -14.81
N ILE A 238 -8.18 3.50 -14.40
CA ILE A 238 -8.78 3.46 -13.07
C ILE A 238 -7.67 3.35 -12.01
N LEU A 239 -6.75 2.40 -12.16
CA LEU A 239 -5.62 2.20 -11.25
C LEU A 239 -4.78 3.46 -11.09
N LEU A 240 -4.35 4.10 -12.19
CA LEU A 240 -3.51 5.29 -12.14
C LEU A 240 -4.24 6.49 -11.51
N SER A 241 -5.54 6.63 -11.78
CA SER A 241 -6.37 7.70 -11.20
C SER A 241 -6.50 7.59 -9.67
N MET A 242 -6.51 6.36 -9.15
CA MET A 242 -6.61 6.08 -7.72
C MET A 242 -5.23 6.09 -7.05
N THR A 243 -4.15 5.77 -7.75
CA THR A 243 -2.84 5.55 -7.12
C THR A 243 -1.89 6.70 -7.36
N HIS A 244 -1.44 6.88 -8.60
CA HIS A 244 -0.39 7.83 -8.97
C HIS A 244 -0.87 9.28 -8.87
N LYS A 245 -2.11 9.56 -9.31
CA LYS A 245 -2.66 10.92 -9.26
C LYS A 245 -2.70 11.51 -7.83
N PRO A 246 -3.21 10.81 -6.79
CA PRO A 246 -3.19 11.35 -5.43
C PRO A 246 -1.83 11.19 -4.72
N PHE A 247 -0.92 10.34 -5.21
CA PHE A 247 0.32 10.04 -4.49
C PHE A 247 1.20 11.27 -4.28
N GLY A 248 1.43 12.08 -5.31
CA GLY A 248 2.25 13.30 -5.21
C GLY A 248 1.76 14.26 -4.11
N PRO A 249 0.49 14.71 -4.13
CA PRO A 249 -0.08 15.54 -3.07
C PRO A 249 0.04 14.93 -1.67
N LEU A 250 -0.23 13.62 -1.52
CA LEU A 250 -0.11 12.94 -0.23
C LEU A 250 1.34 12.90 0.25
N LEU A 251 2.30 12.64 -0.64
CA LEU A 251 3.72 12.63 -0.32
C LEU A 251 4.18 14.03 0.13
N THR A 252 3.78 15.08 -0.59
CA THR A 252 4.08 16.47 -0.19
C THR A 252 3.51 16.80 1.18
N MET A 253 2.29 16.33 1.49
CA MET A 253 1.68 16.53 2.81
C MET A 253 2.46 15.80 3.92
N LEU A 254 2.96 14.60 3.66
CA LEU A 254 3.83 13.88 4.60
C LEU A 254 5.20 14.58 4.76
N MET A 255 5.80 15.05 3.67
CA MET A 255 7.04 15.84 3.72
C MET A 255 6.86 17.13 4.53
N GLY A 256 5.69 17.75 4.42
CA GLY A 256 5.34 18.95 5.18
C GLY A 256 5.18 18.74 6.68
N THR A 257 5.23 17.50 7.19
CA THR A 257 5.24 17.24 8.64
C THR A 257 6.64 17.33 9.24
N ILE A 258 7.70 17.38 8.42
CA ILE A 258 9.08 17.45 8.90
C ILE A 258 9.37 18.87 9.42
N TRP A 259 9.85 18.98 10.66
CA TRP A 259 10.32 20.24 11.24
C TRP A 259 11.72 20.60 10.72
N GLN A 260 11.89 21.84 10.24
CA GLN A 260 13.15 22.32 9.64
C GLN A 260 14.24 22.68 10.67
N ASP A 261 13.86 22.93 11.92
CA ASP A 261 14.79 23.40 12.95
C ASP A 261 15.83 22.33 13.38
N ASP A 262 15.67 21.08 12.93
CA ASP A 262 16.63 19.97 13.14
C ASP A 262 17.76 19.92 12.08
N GLU A 263 17.82 20.86 11.13
CA GLU A 263 18.88 20.93 10.11
C GLU A 263 20.06 21.86 10.49
N LEU A 264 20.09 22.36 11.74
CA LEU A 264 21.17 23.19 12.33
C LEU A 264 21.83 22.49 13.53
#